data_AF-A0A974AWJ1-F1
#
_entry.id   AF-A0A974AWJ1-F1
#
_cell.length_a   1.000
_cell.length_b   1.000
_cell.length_c   1.000
_cell.angle_alpha   90.00
_cell.angle_beta   90.00
_cell.angle_gamma   90.00
#
_symmetry.space_group_name_H-M   'P 1'
#
loop_
_entity.id
_entity.type
_entity.pdbx_description
1 polymer ?
#
loop_
_entity_poly.entity_id
_entity_poly.type
_entity_poly.pdbx_seq_one_letter_code
_entity_poly.pdbx_strand_id
1 'polypeptide(L)' 'MDAIVPTAQNPAQWIEVGGHRSAGYAREVCPECPQDQEKWVTQLQEPPA' A
#
# COMPACT_ATOMS: atom_id res chain seq x y z
N MET A 1 -11.22 7.36 -1.03
CA MET A 1 -10.00 6.84 -1.69
C MET A 1 -8.81 7.80 -1.59
N ASP A 2 -8.98 9.03 -1.10
CA ASP A 2 -7.89 10.04 -0.97
C ASP A 2 -6.71 9.62 -0.09
N ALA A 3 -6.93 8.69 0.86
CA ALA A 3 -5.88 8.20 1.75
C ALA A 3 -4.88 7.24 1.08
N ILE A 4 -5.12 6.78 -0.15
CA ILE A 4 -4.30 5.76 -0.81
C ILE A 4 -2.87 6.27 -1.07
N VAL A 5 -2.73 7.40 -1.79
CA VAL A 5 -1.42 7.97 -2.13
C VAL A 5 -0.56 8.28 -0.91
N PRO A 6 -1.04 8.99 0.13
CA PRO A 6 -0.23 9.24 1.31
C PRO A 6 0.13 7.95 2.08
N THR A 7 -0.76 6.95 2.12
CA THR A 7 -0.47 5.67 2.78
C THR A 7 0.58 4.86 2.03
N ALA A 8 0.57 4.89 0.69
CA ALA A 8 1.55 4.21 -0.16
C ALA A 8 3.00 4.72 0.05
N GLN A 9 3.17 5.95 0.54
CA GLN A 9 4.52 6.50 0.78
C GLN A 9 5.23 5.82 1.95
N ASN A 10 4.50 5.27 2.93
CA ASN A 10 5.10 4.61 4.09
C ASN A 10 5.97 3.39 3.69
N PRO A 11 5.48 2.40 2.92
CA PRO A 11 6.32 1.28 2.49
C PRO A 11 7.44 1.73 1.54
N ALA A 12 7.21 2.74 0.68
CA ALA A 12 8.25 3.29 -0.19
C ALA A 12 9.42 3.90 0.61
N GLN A 13 9.10 4.72 1.61
CA GLN A 13 10.10 5.31 2.52
C GLN A 13 10.82 4.23 3.33
N TRP A 14 10.10 3.21 3.80
CA TRP A 14 10.71 2.11 4.55
C TRP A 14 11.74 1.34 3.71
N ILE A 15 11.43 1.07 2.43
CA ILE A 15 12.35 0.43 1.48
C ILE A 15 13.59 1.31 1.28
N GLU A 16 13.40 2.60 1.03
CA GLU A 16 14.49 3.55 0.80
C GLU A 16 15.42 3.63 2.02
N VAL A 17 14.87 3.85 3.22
CA VAL A 17 15.65 3.95 4.47
C VAL A 17 16.31 2.62 4.82
N GLY A 18 15.68 1.49 4.48
CA GLY A 18 16.24 0.15 4.66
C GLY A 18 17.36 -0.22 3.69
N GLY A 19 17.65 0.62 2.69
CA GLY A 19 18.63 0.32 1.64
C GLY A 19 18.18 -0.79 0.68
N HIS A 20 16.88 -1.12 0.70
CA HIS A 20 16.27 -2.05 -0.24
C HIS A 20 15.89 -1.32 -1.53
N ARG A 21 15.55 -2.08 -2.57
CA ARG A 21 14.94 -1.55 -3.79
C ARG A 21 13.54 -2.14 -3.91
N SER A 22 12.58 -1.38 -4.43
CA SER A 22 11.32 -1.99 -4.86
C SER A 22 11.58 -3.00 -6.00
N ALA A 23 10.91 -4.14 -5.95
CA ALA A 23 10.94 -5.20 -6.94
C ALA A 23 9.51 -5.66 -7.25
N GLY A 24 9.23 -5.90 -8.54
CA GLY A 24 7.90 -6.33 -8.97
C GLY A 24 6.87 -5.20 -8.93
N TYR A 25 5.59 -5.56 -8.80
CA TYR A 25 4.49 -4.60 -8.84
C TYR A 25 3.95 -4.32 -7.45
N ALA A 26 3.73 -3.04 -7.15
CA ALA A 26 2.92 -2.60 -6.02
C ALA A 26 1.52 -3.23 -6.09
N ARG A 27 0.97 -3.59 -4.92
CA ARG A 27 -0.32 -4.29 -4.82
C ARG A 27 -1.28 -3.51 -3.94
N GLU A 28 -2.50 -3.37 -4.44
CA GLU A 28 -3.65 -2.92 -3.68
C GLU A 28 -4.59 -4.11 -3.48
N VAL A 29 -4.96 -4.39 -2.23
CA VAL A 29 -5.86 -5.48 -1.88
C VAL A 29 -6.95 -4.92 -0.97
N CYS A 30 -8.22 -5.20 -1.28
CA CYS A 30 -9.34 -4.88 -0.41
C CYS A 30 -9.76 -6.17 0.34
N PRO A 31 -9.22 -6.44 1.54
CA PRO A 31 -9.59 -7.62 2.33
C PRO A 31 -11.02 -7.52 2.91
N GLU A 32 -11.50 -6.31 3.19
CA GLU A 32 -12.85 -6.05 3.69
C GLU A 32 -13.55 -5.05 2.78
N CYS A 33 -14.53 -5.50 2.00
CA CYS A 33 -15.28 -4.67 1.06
C CYS A 33 -16.81 -4.76 1.31
N PRO A 34 -17.32 -4.23 2.44
CA PRO A 34 -18.76 -4.13 2.71
C PRO A 34 -19.46 -3.20 1.70
N GLN A 35 -20.79 -3.15 1.69
CA GLN A 35 -21.52 -2.28 0.73
C GLN A 35 -21.24 -0.78 0.92
N ASP A 36 -20.96 -0.37 2.16
CA ASP A 36 -20.53 0.99 2.50
C ASP A 36 -19.03 1.17 2.19
N GLN A 37 -18.73 1.98 1.18
CA GLN A 37 -17.36 2.22 0.70
C GLN A 37 -16.48 2.92 1.73
N GLU A 38 -17.05 3.68 2.66
CA GLU A 38 -16.27 4.34 3.72
C GLU A 38 -15.71 3.32 4.72
N LYS A 39 -16.29 2.12 4.75
CA LYS A 39 -15.84 1.01 5.58
C LYS A 39 -14.88 0.05 4.87
N TRP A 40 -14.47 0.36 3.65
CA TRP A 40 -13.51 -0.48 2.95
C TRP A 40 -12.15 -0.40 3.62
N VAL A 41 -11.52 -1.55 3.76
CA VAL A 41 -10.11 -1.64 4.14
C VAL A 41 -9.31 -1.81 2.86
N THR A 42 -8.34 -0.93 2.64
CA THR A 42 -7.38 -1.06 1.54
C THR A 42 -5.99 -1.30 2.08
N GLN A 43 -5.43 -2.45 1.74
CA GLN A 43 -4.05 -2.82 2.04
C GLN A 43 -3.16 -2.50 0.83
N LEU A 44 -2.09 -1.73 1.08
CA LEU A 44 -1.07 -1.38 0.09
C LEU A 44 0.23 -2.11 0.38
N GLN A 45 0.85 -2.70 -0.64
CA GLN A 45 2.10 -3.46 -0.52
C GLN A 45 3.08 -3.01 -1.60
N GLU A 46 4.35 -2.86 -1.22
CA GLU A 46 5.48 -2.66 -2.13
C GLU A 46 6.48 -3.80 -1.89
N PRO A 47 6.74 -4.68 -2.87
CA PRO A 47 7.64 -5.81 -2.65
C PRO A 47 9.09 -5.31 -2.68
N PRO A 48 9.92 -5.57 -1.64
CA PRO A 48 11.34 -5.28 -1.70
C PRO A 48 12.12 -6.36 -2.49
N ALA A 49 13.26 -5.95 -3.06
CA ALA A 49 14.27 -6.77 -3.72
C ALA A 49 15.21 -7.44 -2.70
#